data_AF-A0A523YQZ3-F1
#
_entry.id   AF-A0A523YQZ3-F1
#
_cell.length_a   1.000
_cell.length_b   1.000
_cell.length_c   1.000
_cell.angle_alpha   90.00
_cell.angle_beta   90.00
_cell.angle_gamma   90.00
#
_symmetry.space_group_name_H-M   'P 1'
#
loop_
_entity.id
_entity.type
_entity.pdbx_description
1 polymer ?
#
loop_
_entity_poly.entity_id
_entity_poly.type
_entity_poly.pdbx_seq_one_letter_code
_entity_poly.pdbx_strand_id
1 'polypeptide(L)'
;MTSTPQKGKLHRLEPRVYQYTFGPDEPVLRIRSGDSITASTVDAGGFDCCGNPLAEHQKQKSKVTTFQEANPLVGPIWIEEAQPGDLLKISIEKILLNREYAYSSLLPHFGSLTGECTGRDLLFNEPLPEVKCQWELDLGSQMGTLKLSKSKLEKIQIPLHPFIGSIGVAPRFGRVETALVPGEYGGNMDCVETKEGAILYLPIWVKGA
;
A
#
# COMPACT_ATOMS: atom_id res chain seq x y z
N MET A 1 6.19 -32.96 -17.62
CA MET A 1 4.87 -33.33 -17.06
C MET A 1 4.24 -32.06 -16.54
N THR A 2 3.32 -31.45 -17.30
CA THR A 2 2.60 -30.24 -16.88
C THR A 2 1.52 -30.66 -15.88
N SER A 3 1.85 -30.61 -14.59
CA SER A 3 0.85 -30.75 -13.52
C SER A 3 -0.15 -29.61 -13.67
N THR A 4 -1.43 -29.95 -13.84
CA THR A 4 -2.53 -29.00 -13.67
C THR A 4 -2.34 -28.29 -12.32
N PRO A 5 -2.26 -26.95 -12.25
CA PRO A 5 -2.05 -26.27 -10.99
C PRO A 5 -3.23 -26.60 -10.08
N GLN A 6 -2.93 -27.28 -8.97
CA GLN A 6 -3.92 -27.54 -7.93
C GLN A 6 -4.31 -26.16 -7.38
N LYS A 7 -5.60 -25.79 -7.51
CA LYS A 7 -6.08 -24.49 -7.05
C LYS A 7 -5.88 -24.43 -5.53
N GLY A 8 -5.01 -23.53 -5.06
CA GLY A 8 -4.72 -23.39 -3.64
C GLY A 8 -5.92 -22.91 -2.85
N LYS A 9 -5.77 -22.89 -1.53
CA LYS A 9 -6.82 -22.47 -0.61
C LYS A 9 -6.97 -20.94 -0.67
N LEU A 10 -8.22 -20.47 -0.66
CA LEU A 10 -8.51 -19.05 -0.43
C LEU A 10 -8.55 -18.76 1.07
N HIS A 11 -7.75 -17.80 1.51
CA HIS A 11 -7.73 -17.29 2.87
C HIS A 11 -8.36 -15.90 2.94
N ARG A 12 -9.17 -15.65 3.96
CA ARG A 12 -9.67 -14.32 4.28
C ARG A 12 -8.89 -13.80 5.47
N LEU A 13 -8.17 -12.70 5.26
CA LEU A 13 -7.39 -12.04 6.30
C LEU A 13 -8.13 -10.79 6.75
N GLU A 14 -8.49 -10.76 8.03
CA GLU A 14 -9.00 -9.56 8.71
C GLU A 14 -7.83 -8.91 9.47
N PRO A 15 -7.28 -7.79 8.98
CA PRO A 15 -6.11 -7.18 9.60
C PRO A 15 -6.48 -6.64 10.99
N ARG A 16 -5.80 -7.15 12.01
CA ARG A 16 -5.94 -6.65 13.40
C ARG A 16 -4.95 -5.55 13.71
N VAL A 17 -3.76 -5.65 13.14
CA VAL A 17 -2.67 -4.68 13.23
C VAL A 17 -2.15 -4.41 11.83
N TYR A 18 -1.92 -3.14 11.51
CA TYR A 18 -1.32 -2.69 10.28
C TYR A 18 0.14 -2.31 10.53
N GLN A 19 1.03 -2.75 9.65
CA GLN A 19 2.45 -2.44 9.71
C GLN A 19 2.74 -1.10 9.04
N TYR A 20 3.72 -0.35 9.53
CA TYR A 20 4.23 0.86 8.88
C TYR A 20 5.63 0.64 8.30
N THR A 21 6.09 -0.60 8.31
CA THR A 21 7.42 -1.00 7.85
C THR A 21 7.37 -2.33 7.10
N PHE A 22 8.30 -2.49 6.17
CA PHE A 22 8.68 -3.78 5.60
C PHE A 22 9.85 -4.32 6.42
N GLY A 23 9.65 -5.44 7.09
CA GLY A 23 10.64 -6.06 7.97
C GLY A 23 10.29 -7.50 8.33
N PRO A 24 11.17 -8.20 9.05
CA PRO A 24 10.94 -9.57 9.52
C PRO A 24 10.04 -9.61 10.77
N ASP A 25 8.88 -8.95 10.71
CA ASP A 25 7.88 -8.95 11.78
C ASP A 25 7.16 -10.31 11.91
N GLU A 26 6.50 -10.55 13.04
CA GLU A 26 5.71 -11.77 13.25
C GLU A 26 4.55 -11.87 12.24
N PRO A 27 4.38 -13.02 11.56
CA PRO A 27 3.36 -13.16 10.53
C PRO A 27 1.95 -13.19 11.11
N VAL A 28 1.04 -12.46 10.47
CA VAL A 28 -0.39 -12.46 10.81
C VAL A 28 -1.15 -13.61 10.14
N LEU A 29 -0.55 -14.22 9.12
CA LEU A 29 -1.11 -15.35 8.37
C LEU A 29 0.03 -16.24 7.87
N ARG A 30 -0.17 -17.55 7.91
CA ARG A 30 0.69 -18.56 7.28
C ARG A 30 -0.07 -19.25 6.16
N ILE A 31 0.52 -19.29 4.97
CA ILE A 31 -0.06 -19.91 3.77
C ILE A 31 0.96 -20.82 3.09
N ARG A 32 0.49 -21.55 2.08
CA ARG A 32 1.35 -22.31 1.18
C ARG A 32 1.40 -21.69 -0.21
N SER A 33 2.46 -21.98 -0.95
CA SER A 33 2.57 -21.61 -2.36
C SER A 33 1.35 -22.10 -3.16
N GLY A 34 0.76 -21.20 -3.94
CA GLY A 34 -0.46 -21.43 -4.73
C GLY A 34 -1.76 -21.02 -4.04
N ASP A 35 -1.74 -20.68 -2.75
CA ASP A 35 -2.89 -20.12 -2.03
C ASP A 35 -3.20 -18.68 -2.49
N SER A 36 -4.46 -18.27 -2.34
CA SER A 36 -4.94 -16.90 -2.59
C SER A 36 -5.36 -16.23 -1.28
N ILE A 37 -5.27 -14.91 -1.21
CA ILE A 37 -5.65 -14.11 -0.02
C ILE A 37 -6.64 -13.02 -0.45
N THR A 38 -7.65 -12.80 0.38
CA THR A 38 -8.49 -11.60 0.32
C THR A 38 -8.37 -10.85 1.64
N ALA A 39 -8.06 -9.55 1.56
CA ALA A 39 -8.01 -8.65 2.71
C ALA A 39 -8.57 -7.29 2.31
N SER A 40 -9.13 -6.58 3.28
CA SER A 40 -9.44 -5.16 3.15
C SER A 40 -8.22 -4.33 3.58
N THR A 41 -7.93 -3.26 2.85
CA THR A 41 -6.91 -2.28 3.24
C THR A 41 -7.58 -1.01 3.75
N VAL A 42 -6.81 -0.19 4.47
CA VAL A 42 -7.13 1.22 4.74
C VAL A 42 -6.41 2.10 3.72
N ASP A 43 -6.78 3.38 3.64
CA ASP A 43 -6.05 4.32 2.77
C ASP A 43 -4.68 4.71 3.36
N ALA A 44 -3.90 5.48 2.58
CA ALA A 44 -2.55 5.90 2.95
C ALA A 44 -2.47 6.70 4.27
N GLY A 45 -3.58 7.34 4.68
CA GLY A 45 -3.69 8.07 5.95
C GLY A 45 -4.21 7.22 7.11
N GLY A 46 -4.51 5.94 6.88
CA GLY A 46 -5.02 5.04 7.90
C GLY A 46 -6.50 5.18 8.19
N PHE A 47 -7.32 5.54 7.20
CA PHE A 47 -8.78 5.55 7.33
C PHE A 47 -9.42 4.34 6.64
N ASP A 48 -10.38 3.72 7.33
CA ASP A 48 -11.15 2.58 6.82
C ASP A 48 -12.20 2.98 5.77
N CYS A 49 -13.00 2.00 5.32
CA CYS A 49 -14.06 2.22 4.32
C CYS A 49 -15.17 3.16 4.81
N CYS A 50 -15.34 3.30 6.13
CA CYS A 50 -16.30 4.18 6.75
C CYS A 50 -15.71 5.56 7.07
N GLY A 51 -14.41 5.77 6.82
CA GLY A 51 -13.70 7.00 7.14
C GLY A 51 -13.31 7.12 8.61
N ASN A 52 -13.30 6.02 9.36
CA ASN A 52 -12.76 6.02 10.71
C ASN A 52 -11.24 5.84 10.67
N PRO A 53 -10.48 6.61 11.45
CA PRO A 53 -9.05 6.39 11.59
C PRO A 53 -8.79 5.05 12.31
N LEU A 54 -7.67 4.40 11.99
CA LEU A 54 -7.18 3.25 12.73
C LEU A 54 -7.08 3.58 14.23
N ALA A 55 -7.65 2.71 15.07
CA ALA A 55 -7.51 2.81 16.50
C ALA A 55 -6.07 2.49 16.92
N GLU A 56 -5.65 3.02 18.06
CA GLU A 56 -4.28 2.87 18.58
C GLU A 56 -3.85 1.40 18.77
N HIS A 57 -4.78 0.47 18.99
CA HIS A 57 -4.45 -0.96 19.11
C HIS A 57 -4.26 -1.66 17.75
N GLN A 58 -4.64 -1.01 16.65
CA GLN A 58 -4.51 -1.52 15.28
C GLN A 58 -3.22 -1.06 14.59
N LYS A 59 -2.40 -0.27 15.28
CA LYS A 59 -1.17 0.32 14.74
C LYS A 59 0.05 -0.47 15.21
N GLN A 60 1.05 -0.63 14.34
CA GLN A 60 2.36 -1.17 14.72
C GLN A 60 2.99 -0.32 15.83
N LYS A 61 3.61 -0.97 16.82
CA LYS A 61 4.21 -0.29 17.98
C LYS A 61 5.65 -0.72 18.17
N SER A 62 6.46 0.21 18.65
CA SER A 62 7.81 -0.07 19.12
C SER A 62 8.01 0.51 20.52
N LYS A 63 8.83 -0.16 21.32
CA LYS A 63 9.22 0.32 22.66
C LYS A 63 10.30 1.40 22.61
N VAL A 64 10.97 1.54 21.46
CA VAL A 64 12.20 2.36 21.33
C VAL A 64 12.10 3.45 20.26
N THR A 65 11.04 3.45 19.45
CA THR A 65 10.81 4.47 18.42
C THR A 65 9.32 4.64 18.12
N THR A 66 9.00 5.67 17.34
CA THR A 66 7.66 5.91 16.79
C THR A 66 7.72 5.75 15.27
N PHE A 67 6.71 5.11 14.69
CA PHE A 67 6.61 4.97 13.24
C PHE A 67 5.90 6.17 12.63
N GLN A 68 6.29 6.52 11.40
CA GLN A 68 5.48 7.41 10.58
C GLN A 68 4.21 6.66 10.19
N GLU A 69 3.05 7.16 10.64
CA GLU A 69 1.76 6.51 10.41
C GLU A 69 1.22 6.77 9.00
N ALA A 70 1.99 6.37 7.99
CA ALA A 70 1.63 6.51 6.58
C ALA A 70 1.78 5.17 5.85
N ASN A 71 0.91 4.94 4.87
CA ASN A 71 0.80 3.69 4.10
C ASN A 71 0.69 2.43 4.99
N PRO A 72 -0.34 2.30 5.85
CA PRO A 72 -0.51 1.12 6.68
C PRO A 72 -0.64 -0.16 5.83
N LEU A 73 0.19 -1.15 6.11
CA LEU A 73 0.33 -2.38 5.35
C LEU A 73 -0.43 -3.53 6.01
N VAL A 74 -1.05 -4.37 5.19
CA VAL A 74 -1.62 -5.66 5.61
C VAL A 74 -0.53 -6.72 5.54
N GLY A 75 -0.22 -7.37 6.66
CA GLY A 75 0.82 -8.40 6.73
C GLY A 75 1.61 -8.36 8.05
N PRO A 76 2.79 -9.01 8.09
CA PRO A 76 3.35 -9.84 7.02
C PRO A 76 2.65 -11.19 6.87
N ILE A 77 2.71 -11.76 5.67
CA ILE A 77 2.19 -13.08 5.36
C ILE A 77 3.38 -14.03 5.16
N TRP A 78 3.38 -15.12 5.91
CA TRP A 78 4.40 -16.16 5.82
C TRP A 78 4.01 -17.22 4.80
N ILE A 79 4.92 -17.52 3.87
CA ILE A 79 4.77 -18.59 2.89
C ILE A 79 5.68 -19.76 3.29
N GLU A 80 5.09 -20.90 3.65
CA GLU A 80 5.84 -22.01 4.28
C GLU A 80 6.99 -22.54 3.42
N GLU A 81 6.85 -22.53 2.09
CA GLU A 81 7.86 -23.02 1.16
C GLU A 81 8.96 -21.99 0.85
N ALA A 82 8.73 -20.69 1.09
CA ALA A 82 9.62 -19.61 0.65
C ALA A 82 10.98 -19.62 1.37
N GLN A 83 12.07 -19.71 0.61
CA GLN A 83 13.46 -19.63 1.09
C GLN A 83 14.22 -18.44 0.47
N PRO A 84 15.22 -17.88 1.18
CA PRO A 84 16.12 -16.88 0.59
C PRO A 84 16.76 -17.38 -0.71
N GLY A 85 16.70 -16.55 -1.76
CA GLY A 85 17.17 -16.89 -3.11
C GLY A 85 16.07 -17.34 -4.07
N ASP A 86 14.86 -17.63 -3.56
CA ASP A 86 13.68 -17.87 -4.39
C ASP A 86 13.14 -16.57 -5.02
N LEU A 87 12.19 -16.73 -5.94
CA LEU A 87 11.42 -15.64 -6.53
C LEU A 87 9.93 -15.83 -6.20
N LEU A 88 9.36 -14.87 -5.46
CA LEU A 88 7.93 -14.85 -5.16
C LEU A 88 7.16 -14.28 -6.36
N LYS A 89 6.27 -15.09 -6.93
CA LYS A 89 5.29 -14.65 -7.93
C LYS A 89 3.97 -14.29 -7.25
N ILE A 90 3.57 -13.03 -7.32
CA ILE A 90 2.30 -12.52 -6.80
C ILE A 90 1.39 -12.20 -7.98
N SER A 91 0.20 -12.80 -8.05
CA SER A 91 -0.81 -12.46 -9.06
C SER A 91 -1.89 -11.61 -8.42
N ILE A 92 -2.13 -10.41 -8.94
CA ILE A 92 -3.18 -9.51 -8.45
C ILE A 92 -4.48 -9.91 -9.14
N GLU A 93 -5.26 -10.77 -8.50
CA GLU A 93 -6.48 -11.33 -9.11
C GLU A 93 -7.60 -10.28 -9.25
N LYS A 94 -7.75 -9.41 -8.25
CA LYS A 94 -8.86 -8.45 -8.20
C LYS A 94 -8.57 -7.30 -7.26
N ILE A 95 -8.95 -6.08 -7.64
CA ILE A 95 -8.94 -4.92 -6.74
C ILE A 95 -10.34 -4.31 -6.73
N LEU A 96 -10.95 -4.24 -5.55
CA LEU A 96 -12.25 -3.61 -5.35
C LEU A 96 -12.11 -2.38 -4.45
N LEU A 97 -12.57 -1.24 -4.93
CA LEU A 97 -12.74 -0.06 -4.10
C LEU A 97 -13.89 -0.31 -3.12
N ASN A 98 -13.68 0.04 -1.85
CA ASN A 98 -14.58 -0.30 -0.75
C ASN A 98 -15.36 0.92 -0.21
N ARG A 99 -15.27 2.07 -0.87
CA ARG A 99 -15.96 3.32 -0.51
C ARG A 99 -16.13 4.24 -1.72
N GLU A 100 -17.05 5.19 -1.61
CA GLU A 100 -17.45 6.11 -2.68
C GLU A 100 -16.72 7.46 -2.64
N TYR A 101 -15.57 7.53 -1.96
CA TYR A 101 -14.76 8.73 -1.92
C TYR A 101 -13.26 8.42 -1.85
N ALA A 102 -12.44 9.37 -2.29
CA ALA A 102 -11.00 9.37 -2.13
C ALA A 102 -10.47 10.77 -1.83
N TYR A 103 -9.17 10.89 -1.61
CA TYR A 103 -8.51 12.19 -1.52
C TYR A 103 -7.22 12.20 -2.33
N SER A 104 -6.85 13.40 -2.76
CA SER A 104 -5.50 13.71 -3.22
C SER A 104 -5.04 14.97 -2.49
N SER A 105 -3.75 15.05 -2.17
CA SER A 105 -3.23 16.17 -1.39
C SER A 105 -1.93 16.71 -1.97
N LEU A 106 -1.77 18.03 -1.93
CA LEU A 106 -0.45 18.67 -1.91
C LEU A 106 -0.10 18.87 -0.45
N LEU A 107 1.05 18.34 -0.04
CA LEU A 107 1.54 18.44 1.33
C LEU A 107 2.76 19.37 1.33
N PRO A 108 2.88 20.28 2.31
CA PRO A 108 4.11 21.03 2.52
C PRO A 108 5.28 20.06 2.67
N HIS A 109 6.37 20.35 1.97
CA HIS A 109 7.59 19.55 1.99
C HIS A 109 7.49 18.08 1.55
N PHE A 110 6.48 17.73 0.74
CA PHE A 110 6.38 16.39 0.16
C PHE A 110 5.85 16.45 -1.27
N GLY A 111 6.64 15.93 -2.22
CA GLY A 111 6.31 15.87 -3.64
C GLY A 111 7.33 16.58 -4.53
N SER A 112 7.28 16.29 -5.83
CA SER A 112 8.35 16.66 -6.77
C SER A 112 8.50 18.16 -7.05
N LEU A 113 7.51 18.98 -6.70
CA LEU A 113 7.50 20.43 -6.97
C LEU A 113 7.65 21.28 -5.70
N THR A 114 8.11 20.67 -4.60
CA THR A 114 8.43 21.35 -3.34
C THR A 114 9.74 20.80 -2.79
N GLY A 115 10.45 21.57 -1.95
CA GLY A 115 11.62 21.04 -1.24
C GLY A 115 11.19 20.08 -0.14
N GLU A 116 11.80 18.89 -0.08
CA GLU A 116 11.54 17.93 1.01
C GLU A 116 12.32 18.30 2.28
N CYS A 117 11.77 17.99 3.45
CA CYS A 117 12.41 18.24 4.74
C CYS A 117 12.67 16.93 5.52
N THR A 118 13.90 16.41 5.46
CA THR A 118 14.34 15.33 6.37
C THR A 118 14.94 15.94 7.64
N GLY A 119 14.12 16.70 8.38
CA GLY A 119 14.50 17.32 9.66
C GLY A 119 15.11 18.74 9.58
N ARG A 120 15.48 19.23 8.39
CA ARG A 120 15.80 20.64 8.09
C ARG A 120 15.42 20.96 6.65
N ASP A 121 15.14 22.23 6.36
CA ASP A 121 14.82 22.68 5.01
C ASP A 121 16.04 22.55 4.09
N LEU A 122 15.87 21.84 2.99
CA LEU A 122 16.91 21.70 1.95
C LEU A 122 16.92 22.87 0.98
N LEU A 123 15.82 23.63 0.91
CA LEU A 123 15.65 24.81 0.07
C LEU A 123 15.22 25.99 0.93
N PHE A 124 15.60 27.21 0.54
CA PHE A 124 15.17 28.44 1.22
C PHE A 124 13.77 28.93 0.81
N ASN A 125 13.15 28.27 -0.18
CA ASN A 125 11.82 28.61 -0.63
C ASN A 125 10.77 28.15 0.39
N GLU A 126 9.75 28.99 0.61
CA GLU A 126 8.55 28.56 1.34
C GLU A 126 7.95 27.31 0.66
N PRO A 127 7.52 26.31 1.44
CA PRO A 127 6.88 25.12 0.89
C PRO A 127 5.57 25.49 0.19
N LEU A 128 5.14 24.62 -0.73
CA LEU A 128 3.79 24.74 -1.28
C LEU A 128 2.75 24.63 -0.16
N PRO A 129 1.67 25.44 -0.20
CA PRO A 129 0.62 25.37 0.80
C PRO A 129 -0.10 24.01 0.71
N GLU A 130 -0.60 23.54 1.86
CA GLU A 130 -1.41 22.33 1.90
C GLU A 130 -2.70 22.53 1.09
N VAL A 131 -2.98 21.57 0.21
CA VAL A 131 -4.24 21.51 -0.55
C VAL A 131 -4.79 20.11 -0.42
N LYS A 132 -6.02 19.97 0.05
CA LYS A 132 -6.75 18.69 0.06
C LYS A 132 -7.89 18.73 -0.94
N CYS A 133 -7.95 17.71 -1.78
CA CYS A 133 -8.99 17.53 -2.77
C CYS A 133 -9.75 16.26 -2.43
N GLN A 134 -11.04 16.39 -2.13
CA GLN A 134 -11.92 15.25 -1.93
C GLN A 134 -12.56 14.86 -3.26
N TRP A 135 -12.48 13.58 -3.58
CA TRP A 135 -13.04 12.98 -4.78
C TRP A 135 -14.31 12.22 -4.43
N GLU A 136 -15.37 12.41 -5.22
CA GLU A 136 -16.58 11.58 -5.20
C GLU A 136 -16.37 10.45 -6.22
N LEU A 137 -16.54 9.19 -5.82
CA LEU A 137 -16.35 8.02 -6.68
C LEU A 137 -17.69 7.36 -6.97
N ASP A 138 -18.02 7.23 -8.25
CA ASP A 138 -19.11 6.38 -8.70
C ASP A 138 -18.54 5.00 -9.08
N LEU A 139 -18.75 4.03 -8.20
CA LEU A 139 -18.27 2.66 -8.39
C LEU A 139 -19.07 1.89 -9.46
N GLY A 140 -20.29 2.32 -9.78
CA GLY A 140 -21.10 1.73 -10.84
C GLY A 140 -20.59 2.12 -12.22
N SER A 141 -20.36 3.42 -12.45
CA SER A 141 -19.82 3.93 -13.71
C SER A 141 -18.28 3.88 -13.78
N GLN A 142 -17.59 3.53 -12.68
CA GLN A 142 -16.14 3.55 -12.56
C GLN A 142 -15.55 4.93 -12.90
N MET A 143 -16.14 5.99 -12.34
CA MET A 143 -15.70 7.38 -12.54
C MET A 143 -15.43 8.08 -11.21
N GLY A 144 -14.35 8.87 -11.15
CA GLY A 144 -14.05 9.79 -10.06
C GLY A 144 -14.35 11.23 -10.48
N THR A 145 -15.02 11.99 -9.62
CA THR A 145 -15.35 13.41 -9.83
C THR A 145 -14.66 14.28 -8.79
N LEU A 146 -13.97 15.32 -9.25
CA LEU A 146 -13.42 16.37 -8.39
C LEU A 146 -14.06 17.71 -8.73
N LYS A 147 -14.63 18.38 -7.73
CA LYS A 147 -15.10 19.76 -7.85
C LYS A 147 -13.92 20.72 -7.75
N LEU A 148 -13.80 21.62 -8.72
CA LEU A 148 -12.72 22.59 -8.82
C LEU A 148 -13.26 24.00 -8.58
N SER A 149 -13.52 24.34 -7.31
CA SER A 149 -14.12 25.62 -6.92
C SER A 149 -13.35 26.87 -7.38
N LYS A 150 -12.05 26.73 -7.67
CA LYS A 150 -11.16 27.80 -8.17
C LYS A 150 -10.83 27.71 -9.66
N SER A 151 -11.48 26.82 -10.41
CA SER A 151 -11.21 26.59 -11.85
C SER A 151 -12.42 26.96 -12.71
N LYS A 152 -12.16 27.43 -13.94
CA LYS A 152 -13.19 27.65 -14.96
C LYS A 152 -13.86 26.35 -15.44
N LEU A 153 -13.23 25.20 -15.21
CA LEU A 153 -13.80 23.89 -15.56
C LEU A 153 -14.88 23.44 -14.57
N GLU A 154 -14.94 24.04 -13.36
CA GLU A 154 -15.86 23.75 -12.25
C GLU A 154 -15.81 22.32 -11.68
N LYS A 155 -15.62 21.31 -12.52
CA LYS A 155 -15.40 19.91 -12.15
C LYS A 155 -14.57 19.18 -13.21
N ILE A 156 -13.93 18.10 -12.79
CA ILE A 156 -13.32 17.11 -13.69
C ILE A 156 -13.87 15.73 -13.37
N GLN A 157 -13.98 14.89 -14.39
CA GLN A 157 -14.35 13.48 -14.25
C GLN A 157 -13.30 12.62 -14.93
N ILE A 158 -12.81 11.60 -14.24
CA ILE A 158 -11.77 10.69 -14.72
C ILE A 158 -12.19 9.22 -14.50
N PRO A 159 -11.84 8.28 -15.38
CA PRO A 159 -12.10 6.87 -15.12
C PRO A 159 -11.24 6.32 -13.99
N LEU A 160 -11.79 5.43 -13.18
CA LEU A 160 -11.08 4.78 -12.08
C LEU A 160 -10.13 3.71 -12.61
N HIS A 161 -8.88 3.75 -12.14
CA HIS A 161 -7.83 2.79 -12.48
C HIS A 161 -7.14 2.32 -11.18
N PRO A 162 -7.77 1.45 -10.38
CA PRO A 162 -7.23 1.03 -9.09
C PRO A 162 -5.96 0.20 -9.26
N PHE A 163 -4.96 0.48 -8.42
CA PHE A 163 -3.69 -0.25 -8.33
C PHE A 163 -3.19 -0.24 -6.88
N ILE A 164 -2.21 -1.08 -6.56
CA ILE A 164 -1.61 -1.19 -5.22
C ILE A 164 -0.30 -0.39 -5.17
N GLY A 165 -0.29 0.74 -4.47
CA GLY A 165 0.91 1.59 -4.37
C GLY A 165 2.06 0.93 -3.59
N SER A 166 1.72 0.28 -2.46
CA SER A 166 2.68 -0.40 -1.59
C SER A 166 2.45 -1.91 -1.53
N ILE A 167 3.41 -2.69 -2.05
CA ILE A 167 3.43 -4.15 -2.00
C ILE A 167 4.88 -4.65 -2.00
N GLY A 168 5.20 -5.60 -1.13
CA GLY A 168 6.58 -6.01 -0.94
C GLY A 168 6.78 -7.24 -0.06
N VAL A 169 8.04 -7.64 0.08
CA VAL A 169 8.52 -8.71 0.95
C VAL A 169 9.45 -8.14 2.03
N ALA A 170 9.88 -8.96 2.99
CA ALA A 170 10.85 -8.50 3.99
C ALA A 170 12.21 -8.18 3.30
N PRO A 171 12.84 -7.02 3.60
CA PRO A 171 14.12 -6.67 2.99
C PRO A 171 15.28 -7.56 3.45
N ARG A 172 16.35 -7.60 2.64
CA ARG A 172 17.59 -8.35 2.97
C ARG A 172 18.26 -7.87 4.25
N PHE A 173 19.04 -8.76 4.86
CA PHE A 173 19.89 -8.49 6.03
C PHE A 173 19.14 -8.02 7.28
N GLY A 174 17.85 -8.36 7.41
CA GLY A 174 17.04 -8.00 8.56
C GLY A 174 16.75 -6.49 8.66
N ARG A 175 16.86 -5.76 7.53
CA ARG A 175 16.49 -4.35 7.49
C ARG A 175 14.99 -4.19 7.76
N VAL A 176 14.66 -3.07 8.38
CA VAL A 176 13.29 -2.60 8.61
C VAL A 176 13.17 -1.27 7.89
N GLU A 177 12.43 -1.26 6.79
CA GLU A 177 12.29 -0.10 5.91
C GLU A 177 10.89 0.50 6.04
N THR A 178 10.78 1.83 6.01
CA THR A 178 9.47 2.50 6.09
C THR A 178 8.57 2.11 4.91
N ALA A 179 7.26 2.06 5.15
CA ALA A 179 6.25 1.85 4.11
C ALA A 179 6.12 3.00 3.10
N LEU A 180 6.93 4.06 3.23
CA LEU A 180 6.97 5.21 2.32
C LEU A 180 7.99 5.07 1.18
N VAL A 181 8.93 4.12 1.27
CA VAL A 181 10.01 4.01 0.28
C VAL A 181 9.93 2.71 -0.51
N PRO A 182 10.22 2.75 -1.82
CA PRO A 182 10.46 1.56 -2.61
C PRO A 182 11.89 1.05 -2.42
N GLY A 183 12.11 -0.22 -2.77
CA GLY A 183 13.43 -0.85 -2.80
C GLY A 183 13.41 -2.14 -3.60
N GLU A 184 14.47 -2.95 -3.47
CA GLU A 184 14.54 -4.23 -4.17
C GLU A 184 13.50 -5.25 -3.68
N TYR A 185 12.89 -4.97 -2.54
CA TYR A 185 11.85 -5.76 -1.88
C TYR A 185 10.44 -5.35 -2.34
N GLY A 186 10.31 -4.45 -3.31
CA GLY A 186 9.06 -3.80 -3.69
C GLY A 186 8.88 -2.51 -2.90
N GLY A 187 7.96 -2.49 -1.94
CA GLY A 187 7.70 -1.34 -1.09
C GLY A 187 6.74 -0.34 -1.73
N ASN A 188 6.89 0.94 -1.42
CA ASN A 188 6.05 2.02 -1.98
C ASN A 188 6.47 2.38 -3.41
N MET A 189 6.18 1.48 -4.35
CA MET A 189 6.57 1.64 -5.75
C MET A 189 5.72 2.67 -6.49
N ASP A 190 4.46 2.85 -6.06
CA ASP A 190 3.48 3.72 -6.71
C ASP A 190 3.41 3.51 -8.24
N CYS A 191 3.59 2.26 -8.66
CA CYS A 191 3.59 1.86 -10.06
C CYS A 191 2.15 1.54 -10.50
N VAL A 192 1.61 2.33 -11.43
CA VAL A 192 0.23 2.15 -11.94
C VAL A 192 -0.06 0.78 -12.57
N GLU A 193 0.99 0.00 -12.87
CA GLU A 193 0.87 -1.35 -13.41
C GLU A 193 0.67 -2.43 -12.34
N THR A 194 0.75 -2.13 -11.04
CA THR A 194 0.37 -3.06 -9.95
C THR A 194 -1.16 -3.14 -9.80
N LYS A 195 -1.84 -3.39 -10.91
CA LYS A 195 -3.30 -3.41 -11.05
C LYS A 195 -3.84 -4.83 -11.21
N GLU A 196 -5.17 -4.96 -11.25
CA GLU A 196 -5.84 -6.23 -11.54
C GLU A 196 -5.29 -6.90 -12.81
N GLY A 197 -5.00 -8.20 -12.73
CA GLY A 197 -4.39 -9.01 -13.79
C GLY A 197 -2.87 -8.96 -13.83
N ALA A 198 -2.21 -8.07 -13.08
CA ALA A 198 -0.76 -7.98 -13.06
C ALA A 198 -0.11 -9.15 -12.30
N ILE A 199 1.12 -9.46 -12.69
CA ILE A 199 1.98 -10.41 -11.98
C ILE A 199 3.24 -9.68 -11.55
N LEU A 200 3.48 -9.63 -10.25
CA LEU A 200 4.69 -9.09 -9.64
C LEU A 200 5.64 -10.23 -9.28
N TYR A 201 6.93 -10.03 -9.53
CA TYR A 201 7.98 -10.95 -9.12
C TYR A 201 8.91 -10.25 -8.14
N LEU A 202 8.99 -10.74 -6.91
CA LEU A 202 9.84 -10.19 -5.86
C LEU A 202 10.88 -11.23 -5.40
N PRO A 203 12.16 -10.88 -5.33
CA PRO A 203 13.18 -11.77 -4.78
C PRO A 203 12.94 -12.01 -3.29
N ILE A 204 13.04 -13.26 -2.85
CA ILE A 204 12.86 -13.64 -1.44
C ILE A 204 14.20 -13.49 -0.73
N TRP A 205 14.22 -12.66 0.32
CA TRP A 205 15.42 -12.38 1.10
C TRP A 205 15.40 -13.03 2.47
N VAL A 206 14.20 -13.27 3.01
CA VAL A 206 13.98 -13.84 4.33
C VAL A 206 13.16 -15.11 4.17
N LYS A 207 13.41 -16.11 5.03
CA LYS A 207 12.57 -17.31 5.04
C LYS A 207 11.13 -16.90 5.32
N GLY A 208 10.18 -17.38 4.50
CA GLY A 208 8.78 -16.98 4.59
C GLY A 208 8.36 -15.84 3.64
N ALA A 209 9.32 -15.25 2.90
CA ALA A 209 9.26 -14.14 1.92
C ALA A 209 9.97 -12.84 2.38
#